data_AF-A0AAJ2KIF6-F1
#
_entry.id   AF-A0AAJ2KIF6-F1
#
_cell.length_a   1.000
_cell.length_b   1.000
_cell.length_c   1.000
_cell.angle_alpha   90.00
_cell.angle_beta   90.00
_cell.angle_gamma   90.00
#
_symmetry.space_group_name_H-M   'P 1'
#
loop_
_entity.id
_entity.type
_entity.pdbx_description
1 polymer ?
#
loop_
_entity_poly.entity_id
_entity_poly.type
_entity_poly.pdbx_seq_one_letter_code
_entity_poly.pdbx_strand_id
1 'polypeptide(L)'
;MNDAKEFLNKDDLIGFFDGCYWPDKKAGHLVNHYDNLSINITKPGQSLETSRLFSEKIKRMETIKNEVQRVKIYSNDKRIVTIEKNEKQQRNYSFTKFAICDIEISWDAKDESGKDLNCTVVLNINLGQVSIKKSTIDGKDVEPKKILELAKQNEAVLIKGKALHEVLAAHFIKQTPCEEKKDMQSHENIVVPGSGAPRSINEEITVEHPFGKAANKDNHREM
;
A
#
# COMPACT_ATOMS: atom_id res chain seq x y z
N MET A 1 -24.15 -13.94 -12.63
CA MET A 1 -23.14 -13.06 -12.03
C MET A 1 -23.37 -11.69 -12.62
N ASN A 2 -23.83 -10.72 -11.83
CA ASN A 2 -24.13 -9.40 -12.36
C ASN A 2 -22.81 -8.64 -12.46
N ASP A 3 -22.37 -8.42 -13.69
CA ASP A 3 -21.24 -7.56 -13.99
C ASP A 3 -21.47 -6.18 -13.34
N ALA A 4 -20.47 -5.72 -12.60
CA ALA A 4 -20.47 -4.41 -11.94
C ALA A 4 -20.04 -3.29 -12.91
N LYS A 5 -19.99 -3.54 -14.22
CA LYS A 5 -19.59 -2.57 -15.24
C LYS A 5 -20.33 -1.22 -15.15
N GLU A 6 -21.65 -1.24 -14.94
CA GLU A 6 -22.47 -0.03 -14.72
C GLU A 6 -21.98 0.79 -13.51
N PHE A 7 -21.46 0.11 -12.49
CA PHE A 7 -20.99 0.71 -11.24
C PHE A 7 -19.54 1.18 -11.33
N LEU A 8 -18.66 0.42 -11.98
CA LEU A 8 -17.23 0.72 -12.02
C LEU A 8 -16.86 1.82 -13.02
N ASN A 9 -17.69 2.01 -14.07
CA ASN A 9 -17.49 3.03 -15.11
C ASN A 9 -16.05 3.09 -15.67
N LYS A 10 -15.35 1.96 -15.67
CA LYS A 10 -13.97 1.77 -16.14
C LYS A 10 -13.89 0.44 -16.89
N ASP A 11 -13.57 0.50 -18.18
CA ASP A 11 -13.53 -0.69 -19.05
C ASP A 11 -12.37 -1.66 -18.74
N ASP A 12 -11.34 -1.21 -18.01
CA ASP A 12 -10.16 -2.01 -17.67
C ASP A 12 -10.25 -2.71 -16.31
N LEU A 13 -11.33 -2.49 -15.56
CA LEU A 13 -11.63 -3.17 -14.31
C LEU A 13 -12.74 -4.20 -14.54
N ILE A 14 -12.50 -5.43 -14.09
CA ILE A 14 -13.53 -6.46 -14.05
C ILE A 14 -14.09 -6.49 -12.64
N GLY A 15 -15.40 -6.24 -12.49
CA GLY A 15 -16.06 -6.30 -11.19
C GLY A 15 -17.36 -7.07 -11.22
N PHE A 16 -17.74 -7.60 -10.07
CA PHE A 16 -18.99 -8.31 -9.90
C PHE A 16 -19.53 -8.12 -8.50
N PHE A 17 -20.85 -8.09 -8.39
CA PHE A 17 -21.52 -8.04 -7.10
C PHE A 17 -21.76 -9.46 -6.57
N ASP A 18 -21.23 -9.72 -5.38
CA ASP A 18 -21.49 -10.93 -4.60
C ASP A 18 -22.57 -10.61 -3.56
N GLY A 19 -23.80 -11.05 -3.82
CA GLY A 19 -24.94 -10.75 -2.97
C GLY A 19 -25.85 -11.93 -2.72
N CYS A 20 -26.54 -11.89 -1.59
CA CYS A 20 -27.71 -12.74 -1.37
C CYS A 20 -28.85 -12.23 -2.26
N TYR A 21 -29.59 -13.16 -2.85
CA TYR A 21 -30.73 -12.84 -3.72
C TYR A 21 -32.00 -13.01 -2.90
N TRP A 22 -32.74 -11.91 -2.67
CA TRP A 22 -33.98 -11.94 -1.88
C TRP A 22 -35.18 -11.60 -2.76
N PRO A 23 -36.34 -12.27 -2.58
CA PRO A 23 -37.56 -11.89 -3.30
C PRO A 23 -37.99 -10.46 -2.95
N ASP A 24 -37.99 -9.58 -3.95
CA ASP A 24 -38.61 -8.26 -3.86
C ASP A 24 -40.04 -8.32 -4.39
N LYS A 25 -41.01 -8.09 -3.50
CA LYS A 25 -42.44 -8.13 -3.81
C LYS A 25 -42.87 -7.06 -4.83
N LYS A 26 -42.12 -5.97 -4.98
CA LYS A 26 -42.39 -4.91 -5.97
C LYS A 26 -41.77 -5.21 -7.33
N ALA A 27 -40.63 -5.89 -7.35
CA ALA A 27 -39.92 -6.21 -8.59
C ALA A 27 -40.44 -7.49 -9.25
N GLY A 28 -41.13 -8.36 -8.51
CA GLY A 28 -41.63 -9.64 -9.03
C GLY A 28 -40.55 -10.67 -9.32
N HIS A 29 -39.32 -10.45 -8.86
CA HIS A 29 -38.17 -11.34 -9.01
C HIS A 29 -37.19 -11.21 -7.83
N LEU A 30 -36.21 -12.12 -7.77
CA LEU A 30 -35.13 -12.07 -6.78
C LEU A 30 -34.18 -10.91 -7.09
N VAL A 31 -33.90 -10.07 -6.10
CA VAL A 31 -32.99 -8.92 -6.23
C VAL A 31 -31.70 -9.21 -5.48
N ASN A 32 -30.58 -8.88 -6.12
CA ASN A 32 -29.24 -9.00 -5.53
C ASN A 32 -29.04 -7.88 -4.49
N HIS A 33 -28.72 -8.27 -3.26
CA HIS A 33 -28.24 -7.35 -2.22
C HIS A 33 -26.77 -7.02 -2.47
N TYR A 34 -26.51 -5.81 -2.93
CA TYR A 34 -25.20 -5.33 -3.38
C TYR A 34 -24.18 -5.06 -2.26
N ASP A 35 -24.27 -5.78 -1.14
CA ASP A 35 -23.47 -5.54 0.05
C ASP A 35 -21.99 -5.84 -0.19
N ASN A 36 -21.67 -6.78 -1.08
CA ASN A 36 -20.28 -7.09 -1.45
C ASN A 36 -20.01 -6.82 -2.93
N LEU A 37 -18.95 -6.06 -3.18
CA LEU A 37 -18.38 -5.82 -4.50
C LEU A 37 -17.01 -6.48 -4.58
N SER A 38 -16.82 -7.33 -5.59
CA SER A 38 -15.54 -7.96 -5.89
C SER A 38 -14.96 -7.32 -7.15
N ILE A 39 -13.71 -6.87 -7.10
CA ILE A 39 -13.01 -6.20 -8.20
C ILE A 39 -11.71 -6.95 -8.48
N ASN A 40 -11.43 -7.27 -9.73
CA ASN A 40 -10.16 -7.82 -10.17
C ASN A 40 -9.33 -6.75 -10.87
N ILE A 41 -8.15 -6.44 -10.32
CA ILE A 41 -7.17 -5.57 -10.96
C ILE A 41 -6.26 -6.41 -11.84
N THR A 42 -6.31 -6.16 -13.14
CA THR A 42 -5.56 -6.92 -14.15
C THR A 42 -4.17 -6.33 -14.42
N LYS A 43 -3.95 -5.07 -14.03
CA LYS A 43 -2.69 -4.34 -14.25
C LYS A 43 -2.02 -3.97 -12.91
N PRO A 44 -0.79 -4.43 -12.66
CA PRO A 44 0.00 -3.98 -11.52
C PRO A 44 0.20 -2.45 -11.56
N GLY A 45 0.09 -1.80 -10.39
CA GLY A 45 0.30 -0.35 -10.26
C GLY A 45 -0.88 0.54 -10.69
N GLN A 46 -2.02 -0.05 -11.08
CA GLN A 46 -3.26 0.71 -11.29
C GLN A 46 -3.73 1.29 -9.94
N SER A 47 -3.92 2.60 -9.88
CA SER A 47 -4.55 3.27 -8.73
C SER A 47 -6.05 3.02 -8.75
N LEU A 48 -6.59 2.52 -7.65
CA LEU A 48 -8.02 2.38 -7.47
C LEU A 48 -8.53 3.48 -6.53
N GLU A 49 -9.38 4.35 -7.06
CA GLU A 49 -10.12 5.33 -6.27
C GLU A 49 -11.21 4.60 -5.49
N THR A 50 -10.92 4.31 -4.23
CA THR A 50 -11.80 3.49 -3.38
C THR A 50 -12.88 4.29 -2.69
N SER A 51 -12.73 5.61 -2.63
CA SER A 51 -13.67 6.47 -1.90
C SER A 51 -15.05 6.48 -2.55
N ARG A 52 -15.07 6.51 -3.90
CA ARG A 52 -16.28 6.51 -4.71
C ARG A 52 -17.06 5.21 -4.67
N LEU A 53 -16.38 4.07 -4.45
CA LEU A 53 -16.99 2.74 -4.40
C LEU A 53 -18.03 2.57 -3.28
N PHE A 54 -18.10 3.51 -2.33
CA PHE A 54 -19.05 3.49 -1.22
C PHE A 54 -20.08 4.61 -1.28
N SER A 55 -19.86 5.63 -2.12
CA SER A 55 -20.74 6.80 -2.25
C SER A 55 -21.54 6.78 -3.55
N GLU A 56 -20.97 6.26 -4.64
CA GLU A 56 -21.66 6.15 -5.92
C GLU A 56 -22.73 5.07 -5.87
N LYS A 57 -23.82 5.29 -6.62
CA LYS A 57 -24.94 4.38 -6.72
C LYS A 57 -25.36 4.25 -8.17
N ILE A 58 -25.59 3.02 -8.61
CA ILE A 58 -26.29 2.75 -9.86
C ILE A 58 -27.79 2.91 -9.65
N LYS A 59 -28.55 3.17 -10.72
CA LYS A 59 -30.01 3.32 -10.67
C LYS A 59 -30.71 2.17 -9.95
N ARG A 60 -30.18 0.95 -10.10
CA ARG A 60 -30.67 -0.26 -9.41
C ARG A 60 -30.51 -0.17 -7.89
N MET A 61 -29.35 0.27 -7.40
CA MET A 61 -29.08 0.44 -5.96
C MET A 61 -30.01 1.49 -5.35
N GLU A 62 -30.23 2.60 -6.04
CA GLU A 62 -31.14 3.67 -5.58
C GLU A 62 -32.58 3.17 -5.44
N THR A 63 -33.06 2.40 -6.42
CA THR A 63 -34.44 1.89 -6.45
C THR A 63 -34.77 1.00 -5.25
N ILE A 64 -33.81 0.17 -4.84
CA ILE A 64 -33.99 -0.81 -3.75
C ILE A 64 -33.35 -0.37 -2.43
N LYS A 65 -32.82 0.86 -2.39
CA LYS A 65 -32.14 1.48 -1.23
C LYS A 65 -31.00 0.63 -0.65
N ASN A 66 -30.27 -0.08 -1.51
CA ASN A 66 -29.08 -0.84 -1.11
C ASN A 66 -27.81 -0.07 -1.46
N GLU A 67 -26.71 -0.45 -0.83
CA GLU A 67 -25.39 0.13 -1.08
C GLU A 67 -24.28 -0.88 -0.77
N VAL A 68 -23.06 -0.56 -1.23
CA VAL A 68 -21.89 -1.40 -0.97
C VAL A 68 -21.46 -1.26 0.50
N GLN A 69 -21.29 -2.41 1.16
CA GLN A 69 -20.81 -2.52 2.54
C GLN A 69 -19.37 -3.05 2.61
N ARG A 70 -18.99 -3.91 1.66
CA ARG A 70 -17.68 -4.53 1.58
C ARG A 70 -17.16 -4.55 0.14
N VAL A 71 -15.91 -4.18 -0.04
CA VAL A 71 -15.18 -4.32 -1.30
C VAL A 71 -14.05 -5.33 -1.12
N LYS A 72 -13.95 -6.30 -2.02
CA LYS A 72 -12.85 -7.27 -2.09
C LYS A 72 -12.08 -7.02 -3.39
N ILE A 73 -10.77 -6.79 -3.28
CA ILE A 73 -9.93 -6.53 -4.44
C ILE A 73 -8.99 -7.72 -4.63
N TYR A 74 -8.96 -8.23 -5.86
CA TYR A 74 -8.19 -9.37 -6.31
C TYR A 74 -7.15 -8.93 -7.33
N SER A 75 -6.00 -9.60 -7.33
CA SER A 75 -4.99 -9.49 -8.37
C SER A 75 -4.51 -10.90 -8.69
N ASN A 76 -4.58 -11.29 -9.96
CA ASN A 76 -4.29 -12.66 -10.42
C ASN A 76 -5.01 -13.71 -9.56
N ASP A 77 -6.33 -13.50 -9.38
CA ASP A 77 -7.26 -14.34 -8.60
C ASP A 77 -6.95 -14.47 -7.10
N LYS A 78 -5.95 -13.74 -6.61
CA LYS A 78 -5.62 -13.67 -5.18
C LYS A 78 -6.20 -12.41 -4.57
N ARG A 79 -6.98 -12.56 -3.51
CA ARG A 79 -7.46 -11.42 -2.74
C ARG A 79 -6.28 -10.70 -2.08
N ILE A 80 -6.15 -9.41 -2.35
CA ILE A 80 -5.07 -8.56 -1.82
C ILE A 80 -5.57 -7.49 -0.86
N VAL A 81 -6.80 -7.00 -1.04
CA VAL A 81 -7.41 -5.98 -0.18
C VAL A 81 -8.82 -6.40 0.22
N THR A 82 -9.22 -6.09 1.45
CA THR A 82 -10.62 -6.07 1.87
C THR A 82 -10.90 -4.73 2.54
N ILE A 83 -11.93 -4.05 2.06
CA ILE A 83 -12.42 -2.78 2.60
C ILE A 83 -13.83 -3.03 3.12
N GLU A 84 -14.08 -2.73 4.38
CA GLU A 84 -15.37 -2.99 5.02
C GLU A 84 -15.83 -1.78 5.83
N LYS A 85 -17.10 -1.42 5.70
CA LYS A 85 -17.75 -0.44 6.57
C LYS A 85 -17.94 -1.06 7.95
N ASN A 86 -17.45 -0.40 8.99
CA ASN A 86 -17.77 -0.76 10.37
C ASN A 86 -19.14 -0.20 10.78
N GLU A 87 -19.56 -0.44 12.02
CA GLU A 87 -20.84 0.05 12.57
C GLU A 87 -20.98 1.58 12.51
N LYS A 88 -19.86 2.31 12.57
CA LYS A 88 -19.79 3.76 12.43
C LYS A 88 -19.72 4.22 10.97
N GLN A 89 -19.96 3.34 10.01
CA GLN A 89 -19.85 3.59 8.57
C GLN A 89 -18.44 3.97 8.09
N GLN A 90 -17.41 3.76 8.91
CA GLN A 90 -16.03 4.01 8.53
C GLN A 90 -15.49 2.86 7.67
N ARG A 91 -14.77 3.20 6.61
CA ARG A 91 -14.16 2.23 5.70
C ARG A 91 -12.83 1.76 6.30
N ASN A 92 -12.76 0.49 6.71
CA ASN A 92 -11.55 -0.12 7.23
C ASN A 92 -10.84 -0.95 6.15
N TYR A 93 -9.63 -0.53 5.79
CA TYR A 93 -8.81 -1.16 4.76
C TYR A 93 -7.89 -2.19 5.40
N SER A 94 -7.94 -3.42 4.90
CA SER A 94 -7.07 -4.51 5.31
C SER A 94 -6.34 -5.08 4.09
N PHE A 95 -5.06 -5.41 4.28
CA PHE A 95 -4.17 -5.86 3.22
C PHE A 95 -3.58 -7.21 3.59
N THR A 96 -3.48 -8.12 2.61
CA THR A 96 -2.72 -9.35 2.80
C THR A 96 -1.21 -9.06 2.79
N LYS A 97 -0.40 -10.00 3.32
CA LYS A 97 1.06 -9.88 3.31
C LYS A 97 1.70 -9.86 1.91
N PHE A 98 0.92 -10.16 0.88
CA PHE A 98 1.36 -10.17 -0.52
C PHE A 98 0.70 -9.07 -1.35
N ALA A 99 -0.03 -8.17 -0.70
CA ALA A 99 -0.71 -7.10 -1.41
C ALA A 99 0.29 -6.16 -2.07
N ILE A 100 0.15 -5.97 -3.39
CA ILE A 100 0.91 -5.00 -4.20
C ILE A 100 -0.11 -4.23 -5.04
N CYS A 101 -0.39 -2.99 -4.66
CA CYS A 101 -1.37 -2.13 -5.34
C CYS A 101 -1.26 -0.68 -4.85
N ASP A 102 -1.87 0.25 -5.58
CA ASP A 102 -2.07 1.62 -5.12
C ASP A 102 -3.55 1.85 -4.76
N ILE A 103 -3.77 2.52 -3.63
CA ILE A 103 -5.10 2.86 -3.13
C ILE A 103 -5.20 4.37 -3.01
N GLU A 104 -6.20 4.94 -3.68
CA GLU A 104 -6.49 6.36 -3.61
C GLU A 104 -7.67 6.62 -2.68
N ILE A 105 -7.45 7.55 -1.75
CA ILE A 105 -8.39 7.96 -0.72
C ILE A 105 -8.57 9.46 -0.83
N SER A 106 -9.82 9.89 -1.00
CA SER A 106 -10.20 11.29 -1.10
C SER A 106 -11.17 11.64 0.03
N TRP A 107 -11.05 12.85 0.56
CA TRP A 107 -11.94 13.40 1.58
C TRP A 107 -11.99 14.91 1.51
N ASP A 108 -13.08 15.48 1.99
CA ASP A 108 -13.22 16.92 2.14
C ASP A 108 -12.71 17.35 3.52
N ALA A 109 -12.02 18.48 3.56
CA ALA A 109 -11.50 19.09 4.77
C ALA A 109 -11.69 20.61 4.72
N LYS A 110 -11.46 21.29 5.83
CA LYS A 110 -11.43 22.75 5.89
C LYS A 110 -10.05 23.25 6.26
N ASP A 111 -9.61 24.34 5.62
CA ASP A 111 -8.43 25.06 6.05
C ASP A 111 -8.70 25.94 7.28
N GLU A 112 -7.67 26.64 7.76
CA GLU A 112 -7.74 27.53 8.93
C GLU A 112 -8.74 28.69 8.75
N SER A 113 -9.02 29.09 7.50
CA SER A 113 -10.02 30.11 7.18
C SER A 113 -11.44 29.55 7.05
N GLY A 114 -11.61 28.23 7.17
CA GLY A 114 -12.88 27.54 7.01
C GLY A 114 -13.24 27.23 5.54
N LYS A 115 -12.32 27.44 4.60
CA LYS A 115 -12.53 27.14 3.18
C LYS A 115 -12.50 25.63 2.96
N ASP A 116 -13.47 25.12 2.20
CA ASP A 116 -13.52 23.72 1.79
C ASP A 116 -12.35 23.38 0.85
N LEU A 117 -11.70 22.25 1.13
CA LEU A 117 -10.59 21.69 0.38
C LEU A 117 -10.89 20.24 0.04
N ASN A 118 -10.59 19.82 -1.18
CA ASN A 118 -10.62 18.41 -1.55
C ASN A 118 -9.22 17.81 -1.41
N CYS A 119 -9.07 16.90 -0.46
CA CYS A 119 -7.80 16.25 -0.13
C CYS A 119 -7.77 14.86 -0.74
N THR A 120 -6.62 14.47 -1.31
CA THR A 120 -6.39 13.10 -1.78
C THR A 120 -5.03 12.61 -1.33
N VAL A 121 -4.98 11.34 -0.93
CA VAL A 121 -3.73 10.60 -0.71
C VAL A 121 -3.75 9.31 -1.51
N VAL A 122 -2.65 9.05 -2.22
CA VAL A 122 -2.39 7.77 -2.86
C VAL A 122 -1.41 7.00 -1.98
N LEU A 123 -1.88 5.89 -1.43
CA LEU A 123 -1.07 4.96 -0.66
C LEU A 123 -0.52 3.89 -1.58
N ASN A 124 0.79 3.65 -1.52
CA ASN A 124 1.39 2.48 -2.12
C ASN A 124 1.39 1.34 -1.11
N ILE A 125 0.85 0.21 -1.53
CA ILE A 125 0.87 -1.03 -0.77
C ILE A 125 1.89 -1.94 -1.43
N ASN A 126 2.94 -2.31 -0.70
CA ASN A 126 3.95 -3.25 -1.18
C ASN A 126 4.20 -4.32 -0.12
N LEU A 127 3.95 -5.59 -0.49
CA LEU A 127 3.98 -6.73 0.43
C LEU A 127 3.17 -6.47 1.72
N GLY A 128 2.00 -5.83 1.55
CA GLY A 128 1.10 -5.48 2.65
C GLY A 128 1.59 -4.34 3.56
N GLN A 129 2.76 -3.77 3.31
CA GLN A 129 3.25 -2.56 3.98
C GLN A 129 2.68 -1.32 3.28
N VAL A 130 2.45 -0.26 4.04
CA VAL A 130 1.82 0.99 3.57
C VAL A 130 2.87 2.09 3.52
N SER A 131 2.98 2.78 2.40
CA SER A 131 3.77 4.00 2.22
C SER A 131 2.95 5.07 1.49
N ILE A 132 3.36 6.32 1.60
CA ILE A 132 2.72 7.43 0.88
C ILE A 132 3.37 7.53 -0.50
N LYS A 133 2.57 7.38 -1.56
CA LYS A 133 3.02 7.57 -2.95
C LYS A 133 2.85 9.02 -3.40
N LYS A 134 1.69 9.60 -3.10
CA LYS A 134 1.31 10.95 -3.53
C LYS A 134 0.33 11.60 -2.55
N SER A 135 0.36 12.91 -2.43
CA SER A 135 -0.64 13.69 -1.69
C SER A 135 -1.00 14.96 -2.46
N THR A 136 -2.29 15.28 -2.53
CA THR A 136 -2.79 16.46 -3.24
C THR A 136 -3.87 17.19 -2.44
N ILE A 137 -3.98 18.50 -2.68
CA ILE A 137 -5.07 19.37 -2.23
C ILE A 137 -5.60 20.12 -3.45
N ASP A 138 -6.91 20.05 -3.70
CA ASP A 138 -7.58 20.61 -4.88
C ASP A 138 -6.88 20.20 -6.19
N GLY A 139 -6.45 18.93 -6.25
CA GLY A 139 -5.74 18.36 -7.39
C GLY A 139 -4.27 18.78 -7.54
N LYS A 140 -3.75 19.65 -6.68
CA LYS A 140 -2.35 20.10 -6.71
C LYS A 140 -1.49 19.31 -5.75
N ASP A 141 -0.30 18.92 -6.19
CA ASP A 141 0.68 18.19 -5.38
C ASP A 141 1.13 19.05 -4.19
N VAL A 142 1.21 18.44 -3.01
CA VAL A 142 1.61 19.12 -1.77
C VAL A 142 2.59 18.28 -0.98
N GLU A 143 3.33 18.94 -0.09
CA GLU A 143 4.16 18.24 0.87
C GLU A 143 3.30 17.35 1.78
N PRO A 144 3.74 16.11 2.05
CA PRO A 144 2.98 15.20 2.89
C PRO A 144 2.70 15.71 4.31
N LYS A 145 3.51 16.63 4.86
CA LYS A 145 3.24 17.27 6.16
C LYS A 145 1.94 18.09 6.16
N LYS A 146 1.65 18.80 5.07
CA LYS A 146 0.42 19.60 4.94
C LYS A 146 -0.81 18.70 4.90
N ILE A 147 -0.72 17.53 4.27
CA ILE A 147 -1.82 16.56 4.22
C ILE A 147 -2.07 15.91 5.59
N LEU A 148 -1.04 15.77 6.43
CA LEU A 148 -1.15 15.11 7.73
C LEU A 148 -2.09 15.87 8.67
N GLU A 149 -1.97 17.20 8.72
CA GLU A 149 -2.85 18.03 9.54
C GLU A 149 -4.30 17.95 9.07
N LEU A 150 -4.54 17.98 7.76
CA LEU A 150 -5.88 17.85 7.18
C LEU A 150 -6.45 16.42 7.33
N ALA A 151 -5.61 15.40 7.39
CA ALA A 151 -6.03 14.02 7.59
C ALA A 151 -6.61 13.77 8.99
N LYS A 152 -6.35 14.64 9.97
CA LYS A 152 -7.01 14.56 11.30
C LYS A 152 -8.52 14.76 11.21
N GLN A 153 -8.99 15.48 10.19
CA GLN A 153 -10.42 15.70 9.90
C GLN A 153 -11.06 14.49 9.20
N ASN A 154 -10.26 13.50 8.74
CA ASN A 154 -10.78 12.30 8.12
C ASN A 154 -11.23 11.29 9.19
N GLU A 155 -12.52 11.31 9.49
CA GLU A 155 -13.15 10.32 10.37
C GLU A 155 -13.67 9.09 9.61
N ALA A 156 -13.70 9.13 8.28
CA ALA A 156 -14.34 8.11 7.45
C ALA A 156 -13.45 6.90 7.12
N VAL A 157 -12.14 6.98 7.36
CA VAL A 157 -11.17 5.97 6.89
C VAL A 157 -10.29 5.45 8.02
N LEU A 158 -10.23 4.12 8.09
CA LEU A 158 -9.29 3.37 8.93
C LEU A 158 -8.39 2.50 8.05
N ILE A 159 -7.12 2.38 8.39
CA ILE A 159 -6.19 1.43 7.75
C ILE A 159 -5.72 0.44 8.81
N LYS A 160 -6.08 -0.84 8.64
CA LYS A 160 -5.84 -1.91 9.63
C LYS A 160 -6.31 -1.51 11.03
N GLY A 161 -7.47 -0.87 11.11
CA GLY A 161 -8.09 -0.41 12.36
C GLY A 161 -7.52 0.90 12.94
N LYS A 162 -6.51 1.52 12.32
CA LYS A 162 -5.95 2.82 12.75
C LYS A 162 -6.50 3.96 11.93
N ALA A 163 -6.63 5.15 12.52
CA ALA A 163 -7.09 6.32 11.78
C ALA A 163 -6.08 6.71 10.69
N LEU A 164 -6.57 7.31 9.59
CA LEU A 164 -5.70 7.69 8.47
C LEU A 164 -4.53 8.57 8.92
N HIS A 165 -4.77 9.59 9.74
CA HIS A 165 -3.71 10.48 10.22
C HIS A 165 -2.64 9.75 11.04
N GLU A 166 -2.99 8.72 11.83
CA GLU A 166 -2.01 7.94 12.60
C GLU A 166 -1.09 7.14 11.68
N VAL A 167 -1.65 6.60 10.60
CA VAL A 167 -0.92 5.83 9.60
C VAL A 167 0.05 6.72 8.84
N LEU A 168 -0.39 7.93 8.47
CA LEU A 168 0.45 8.93 7.83
C LEU A 168 1.56 9.42 8.80
N ALA A 169 1.23 9.71 10.06
CA ALA A 169 2.20 10.13 11.08
C ALA A 169 3.32 9.10 11.27
N ALA A 170 2.98 7.82 11.36
CA ALA A 170 3.95 6.73 11.50
C ALA A 170 4.93 6.64 10.32
N HIS A 171 4.53 7.08 9.13
CA HIS A 171 5.41 7.12 7.97
C HIS A 171 6.53 8.17 8.14
N PHE A 172 6.21 9.34 8.69
CA PHE A 172 7.19 10.41 8.92
C PHE A 172 8.20 10.08 10.03
N ILE A 173 7.74 9.40 11.08
CA ILE A 173 8.64 8.99 12.18
C ILE A 173 9.70 8.02 11.65
N LYS A 174 9.32 7.06 10.79
CA LYS A 174 10.26 6.11 10.17
C LYS A 174 11.29 6.76 9.24
N GLN A 175 11.01 7.95 8.70
CA GLN A 175 11.92 8.68 7.82
C GLN A 175 12.86 9.62 8.57
N THR A 176 12.65 9.83 9.87
CA THR A 176 13.59 10.58 10.70
C THR A 176 14.71 9.61 11.09
N PRO A 177 15.98 9.81 10.70
CA PRO A 177 17.05 8.96 11.18
C PRO A 177 17.03 9.01 12.71
N CYS A 178 16.98 7.86 13.36
CA CYS A 178 17.36 7.78 14.75
C CYS A 178 18.82 8.24 14.80
N GLU A 179 19.11 9.39 15.43
CA GLU A 179 20.48 9.69 15.81
C GLU A 179 20.92 8.62 16.80
N GLU A 180 21.56 7.57 16.29
CA GLU A 180 22.41 6.71 17.08
C GLU A 180 23.47 7.62 17.69
N LYS A 181 23.33 7.90 18.99
CA LYS A 181 24.40 8.50 19.77
C LYS A 181 25.62 7.59 19.62
N LYS A 182 26.61 8.06 18.86
CA LYS A 182 27.95 7.51 18.85
C LYS A 182 28.51 7.61 20.27
N ASP A 183 28.50 6.51 21.01
CA ASP A 183 29.45 6.37 22.11
C ASP A 183 30.83 6.13 21.49
N MET A 184 31.57 7.23 21.33
CA MET A 184 33.02 7.21 21.11
C MET A 184 33.67 6.64 22.37
N GLN A 185 34.01 5.35 22.35
CA GLN A 185 35.08 4.84 23.20
C GLN A 185 36.38 4.87 22.41
N SER A 186 37.15 5.93 22.65
CA SER A 186 38.56 6.02 22.26
C SER A 186 39.34 4.93 23.01
N HIS A 187 39.85 3.93 22.29
CA HIS A 187 40.87 3.05 22.83
C HIS A 187 42.22 3.78 22.83
N GLU A 188 42.69 4.10 24.03
CA GLU A 188 44.07 4.54 24.27
C GLU A 188 45.06 3.45 23.87
N ASN A 189 46.05 3.84 23.07
CA ASN A 189 47.20 3.02 22.71
C ASN A 189 48.06 2.75 23.95
N ILE A 190 48.16 1.49 24.38
CA ILE A 190 49.21 1.07 25.31
C ILE A 190 50.43 0.62 24.49
N VAL A 191 51.51 1.42 24.61
CA VAL A 191 52.86 1.10 24.14
C VAL A 191 53.58 0.32 25.25
N VAL A 192 54.19 -0.83 24.92
CA VAL A 192 55.19 -1.50 25.78
C VAL A 192 56.39 -1.96 24.92
N PRO A 193 57.65 -1.78 25.35
CA PRO A 193 58.84 -1.93 24.51
C PRO A 193 59.56 -3.29 24.64
N GLY A 194 60.11 -3.78 23.52
CA GLY A 194 61.50 -4.25 23.39
C GLY A 194 61.92 -5.69 23.79
N SER A 195 62.38 -6.43 22.75
CA SER A 195 63.58 -7.31 22.70
C SER A 195 63.47 -8.84 22.92
N GLY A 196 63.96 -9.61 21.92
CA GLY A 196 64.55 -10.96 22.09
C GLY A 196 63.99 -12.08 21.18
N ALA A 197 64.73 -12.45 20.13
CA ALA A 197 64.46 -13.61 19.24
C ALA A 197 65.06 -14.93 19.80
N PRO A 198 65.00 -16.11 19.12
CA PRO A 198 63.90 -16.77 18.37
C PRO A 198 63.70 -18.24 18.83
N ARG A 199 62.62 -18.93 18.39
CA ARG A 199 62.62 -20.39 18.12
C ARG A 199 61.41 -20.84 17.30
N SER A 200 61.71 -21.69 16.31
CA SER A 200 60.88 -22.55 15.43
C SER A 200 59.68 -23.18 16.20
N ILE A 201 58.52 -23.52 15.62
CA ILE A 201 58.26 -24.41 14.47
C ILE A 201 56.78 -24.27 14.01
N ASN A 202 56.56 -24.42 12.71
CA ASN A 202 55.40 -24.95 11.97
C ASN A 202 53.95 -24.65 12.42
N GLU A 203 53.18 -23.99 11.55
CA GLU A 203 52.16 -24.65 10.72
C GLU A 203 51.66 -23.71 9.61
N GLU A 204 51.58 -24.25 8.40
CA GLU A 204 51.05 -23.62 7.18
C GLU A 204 49.59 -23.21 7.36
N ILE A 205 49.20 -22.08 6.74
CA ILE A 205 48.10 -22.03 5.77
C ILE A 205 48.40 -20.88 4.81
N THR A 206 48.69 -21.26 3.56
CA THR A 206 48.97 -20.38 2.44
C THR A 206 47.71 -19.67 1.98
N VAL A 207 47.79 -18.34 1.91
CA VAL A 207 46.87 -17.49 1.17
C VAL A 207 47.34 -17.46 -0.28
N GLU A 208 46.54 -17.98 -1.21
CA GLU A 208 46.67 -17.62 -2.62
C GLU A 208 45.39 -16.94 -3.13
N HIS A 209 45.53 -15.65 -3.42
CA HIS A 209 44.86 -15.05 -4.57
C HIS A 209 45.76 -15.31 -5.78
N PRO A 210 45.18 -15.41 -6.99
CA PRO A 210 45.77 -14.62 -8.06
C PRO A 210 44.72 -13.85 -8.87
N PHE A 211 45.02 -12.56 -9.03
CA PHE A 211 44.68 -11.81 -10.23
C PHE A 211 45.37 -12.44 -11.46
N GLY A 212 44.72 -12.45 -12.62
CA GLY A 212 45.41 -12.79 -13.87
C GLY A 212 44.54 -12.79 -15.11
N LYS A 213 44.56 -11.66 -15.82
CA LYS A 213 44.02 -11.45 -17.17
C LYS A 213 44.61 -12.44 -18.19
N ALA A 214 43.83 -12.83 -19.21
CA ALA A 214 44.03 -12.41 -20.61
C ALA A 214 43.35 -13.37 -21.61
N ALA A 215 42.97 -12.78 -22.74
CA ALA A 215 42.25 -13.32 -23.87
C ALA A 215 43.06 -14.27 -24.77
N ASN A 216 42.38 -15.20 -25.45
CA ASN A 216 42.38 -15.38 -26.92
C ASN A 216 41.40 -16.52 -27.26
N LYS A 217 40.37 -16.27 -28.07
CA LYS A 217 40.29 -16.47 -29.54
C LYS A 217 40.19 -17.92 -30.00
N ASP A 218 39.09 -18.11 -30.73
CA ASP A 218 38.97 -18.83 -31.99
C ASP A 218 38.98 -20.37 -32.00
N ASN A 219 37.79 -20.87 -32.40
CA ASN A 219 37.51 -21.64 -33.61
C ASN A 219 36.94 -23.05 -33.42
N HIS A 220 35.77 -23.22 -34.05
CA HIS A 220 35.28 -24.39 -34.80
C HIS A 220 35.13 -25.72 -34.00
N ARG A 221 34.16 -26.60 -34.25
CA ARG A 221 33.22 -26.85 -35.35
C ARG A 221 32.22 -27.89 -34.84
N GLU A 222 31.02 -27.88 -35.42
CA GLU A 222 30.17 -29.03 -35.77
C GLU A 222 30.10 -30.26 -34.82
N MET A 223 28.92 -30.48 -34.24
CA MET A 223 27.96 -31.50 -34.71
C MET A 223 26.55 -31.13 -34.27
#